data_AF-A0A6M4IQ68-F1
#
_entry.id   AF-A0A6M4IQ68-F1
#
_cell.length_a   1.000
_cell.length_b   1.000
_cell.length_c   1.000
_cell.angle_alpha   90.00
_cell.angle_beta   90.00
_cell.angle_gamma   90.00
#
_symmetry.space_group_name_H-M   'P 1'
#
loop_
_entity.id
_entity.type
_entity.pdbx_description
1 polymer ?
#
loop_
_entity_poly.entity_id
_entity_poly.type
_entity_poly.pdbx_seq_one_letter_code
_entity_poly.pdbx_strand_id
1 'polypeptide(L)'
;MTQIPTTRPVSLDVQITVLHPDKSLATGVPLRVILGTAADWQSPSAGEELVTGEDGTVHLTQPVVLASLRRQVATNFIARLTASRETTRQVQVGVVMEYAGRSWLSAITVDRRISGGSLRLDPMRVYGRASDGRFTDDVPLTDGSWHKRLPSGKIASLPGFVVTQAALDPESPAADNAAWRLRMTIQQWEPHVAATPVGALT
;
A
#
# COMPACT_ATOMS: atom_id res chain seq x y z
N MET A 1 5.75 21.55 18.14
CA MET A 1 4.64 20.61 17.91
C MET A 1 3.74 21.21 16.84
N THR A 2 3.75 20.69 15.62
CA THR A 2 2.95 21.21 14.51
C THR A 2 1.57 20.54 14.58
N GLN A 3 0.53 21.27 14.99
CA GLN A 3 -0.84 20.77 14.96
C GLN A 3 -1.20 20.38 13.52
N ILE A 4 -1.49 19.10 13.31
CA ILE A 4 -2.16 18.62 12.10
C ILE A 4 -3.59 19.16 12.20
N PRO A 5 -4.08 19.97 11.24
CA PRO A 5 -5.46 20.43 11.28
C PRO A 5 -6.37 19.20 11.26
N THR A 6 -7.14 18.99 12.33
CA THR A 6 -8.04 17.85 12.46
C THR A 6 -9.15 18.00 11.43
N THR A 7 -9.00 17.33 10.30
CA THR A 7 -10.05 17.18 9.31
C THR A 7 -11.10 16.22 9.87
N ARG A 8 -12.39 16.61 9.77
CA ARG A 8 -13.52 15.74 10.07
C ARG A 8 -13.35 14.41 9.32
N PRO A 9 -13.69 13.25 9.93
CA PRO A 9 -13.73 11.99 9.21
C PRO A 9 -14.62 12.10 7.96
N VAL A 10 -14.14 11.55 6.84
CA VAL A 10 -14.86 11.44 5.57
C VAL A 10 -15.19 9.99 5.31
N SER A 11 -16.25 9.72 4.54
CA SER A 11 -16.51 8.38 4.02
C SER A 11 -15.52 8.08 2.91
N LEU A 12 -14.74 7.00 3.03
CA LEU A 12 -13.84 6.53 2.00
C LEU A 12 -14.33 5.20 1.44
N ASP A 13 -14.78 5.23 0.19
CA ASP A 13 -15.05 4.06 -0.64
C ASP A 13 -13.72 3.55 -1.21
N VAL A 14 -13.33 2.33 -0.85
CA VAL A 14 -12.08 1.73 -1.29
C VAL A 14 -12.37 0.55 -2.19
N GLN A 15 -11.82 0.61 -3.40
CA GLN A 15 -11.80 -0.49 -4.35
C GLN A 15 -10.36 -0.92 -4.57
N ILE A 16 -10.07 -2.20 -4.33
CA ILE A 16 -8.77 -2.81 -4.60
C ILE A 16 -8.96 -3.90 -5.64
N THR A 17 -8.24 -3.78 -6.76
CA THR A 17 -8.11 -4.85 -7.76
C THR A 17 -6.82 -5.60 -7.50
N VAL A 18 -6.90 -6.93 -7.42
CA VAL A 18 -5.73 -7.80 -7.26
C VAL A 18 -5.50 -8.55 -8.58
N LEU A 19 -4.27 -8.52 -9.05
CA LEU A 19 -3.82 -9.20 -10.26
C LEU A 19 -2.82 -10.29 -9.92
N HIS A 20 -2.84 -11.37 -10.69
CA HIS A 20 -1.77 -12.36 -10.72
C HIS A 20 -0.50 -11.81 -11.41
N PRO A 21 0.64 -12.51 -11.33
CA PRO A 21 1.87 -12.08 -11.97
C PRO A 21 1.74 -11.86 -13.49
N ASP A 22 0.88 -12.65 -14.15
CA ASP A 22 0.55 -12.56 -15.57
C ASP A 22 -0.43 -11.42 -15.92
N LYS A 23 -0.86 -10.64 -14.92
CA LYS A 23 -1.84 -9.53 -14.98
C LYS A 23 -3.29 -9.97 -15.17
N SER A 24 -3.60 -11.26 -15.05
CA SER A 24 -5.00 -11.71 -14.94
C SER A 24 -5.59 -11.34 -13.57
N LEU A 25 -6.92 -11.29 -13.47
CA LEU A 25 -7.63 -10.97 -12.23
C LEU A 25 -7.45 -12.12 -11.23
N ALA A 26 -7.11 -11.79 -9.97
CA ALA A 26 -6.87 -12.78 -8.94
C ALA A 26 -8.10 -12.96 -8.04
N THR A 27 -8.87 -14.01 -8.32
CA THR A 27 -10.12 -14.37 -7.61
C THR A 27 -9.85 -15.19 -6.34
N GLY A 28 -10.68 -15.03 -5.30
CA GLY A 28 -10.62 -15.85 -4.09
C GLY A 28 -9.39 -15.63 -3.22
N VAL A 29 -8.67 -14.52 -3.44
CA VAL A 29 -7.44 -14.19 -2.71
C VAL A 29 -7.80 -13.46 -1.41
N PRO A 30 -7.41 -14.00 -0.24
CA PRO A 30 -7.60 -13.30 1.02
C PRO A 30 -6.62 -12.14 1.14
N LEU A 31 -7.12 -11.00 1.62
CA LEU A 31 -6.33 -9.85 2.00
C LEU A 31 -6.92 -9.16 3.21
N ARG A 32 -6.09 -8.43 3.95
CA ARG A 32 -6.54 -7.53 5.00
C ARG A 32 -6.17 -6.10 4.68
N VAL A 33 -7.15 -5.22 4.72
CA VAL A 33 -6.98 -3.81 4.35
C VAL A 33 -6.97 -2.95 5.60
N ILE A 34 -5.94 -2.13 5.74
CA ILE A 34 -5.73 -1.22 6.86
C ILE A 34 -5.79 0.21 6.33
N LEU A 35 -6.68 1.02 6.87
CA LEU A 35 -6.88 2.40 6.44
C LEU A 35 -6.54 3.39 7.55
N GLY A 36 -5.95 4.51 7.13
CA GLY A 36 -5.76 5.69 7.98
C GLY A 36 -4.44 5.73 8.73
N THR A 37 -4.30 6.74 9.58
CA THR A 37 -3.12 7.03 10.38
C THR A 37 -3.23 6.45 11.79
N ALA A 38 -3.94 5.32 11.95
CA ALA A 38 -4.19 4.71 13.25
C ALA A 38 -2.86 4.39 13.95
N ALA A 39 -2.73 4.73 15.24
CA ALA A 39 -1.47 4.56 15.98
C ALA A 39 -1.00 3.09 16.03
N ASP A 40 -1.91 2.14 15.80
CA ASP A 40 -1.71 0.70 15.85
C ASP A 40 -1.83 0.01 14.49
N TRP A 41 -1.68 0.74 13.38
CA TRP A 41 -1.83 0.20 12.01
C TRP A 41 -0.92 -1.00 11.68
N GLN A 42 0.19 -1.19 12.41
CA GLN A 42 1.08 -2.37 12.29
C GLN A 42 0.68 -3.55 13.19
N SER A 43 -0.44 -3.46 13.91
CA SER A 43 -0.94 -4.53 14.77
C SER A 43 -1.30 -5.79 13.96
N PRO A 44 -1.09 -7.01 14.49
CA PRO A 44 -1.54 -8.24 13.84
C PRO A 44 -3.05 -8.31 13.62
N SER A 45 -3.86 -7.49 14.29
CA SER A 45 -5.31 -7.45 14.17
C SER A 45 -5.83 -6.18 13.49
N ALA A 46 -4.96 -5.29 13.01
CA ALA A 46 -5.39 -4.06 12.36
C ALA A 46 -6.02 -4.35 10.99
N GLY A 47 -7.10 -3.63 10.69
CA GLY A 47 -7.77 -3.63 9.39
C GLY A 47 -8.95 -4.59 9.28
N GLU A 48 -9.49 -4.68 8.08
CA GLU A 48 -10.65 -5.50 7.72
C GLU A 48 -10.24 -6.64 6.79
N GLU A 49 -10.61 -7.87 7.13
CA GLU A 49 -10.33 -9.07 6.35
C GLU A 49 -11.36 -9.23 5.23
N LEU A 50 -10.87 -9.39 4.01
CA LEU A 50 -11.65 -9.43 2.79
C LEU A 50 -11.10 -10.55 1.88
N VAL A 51 -11.93 -11.00 0.94
CA VAL A 51 -11.54 -11.97 -0.08
C VAL A 51 -11.96 -11.42 -1.43
N THR A 52 -11.07 -11.47 -2.42
CA THR A 52 -11.39 -10.97 -3.77
C THR A 52 -12.54 -11.74 -4.40
N GLY A 53 -13.46 -11.00 -5.01
CA GLY A 53 -14.58 -11.55 -5.76
C GLY A 53 -14.15 -12.17 -7.10
N GLU A 54 -15.13 -12.62 -7.87
CA GLU A 54 -14.93 -13.24 -9.20
C GLU A 54 -14.23 -12.29 -10.18
N ASP A 55 -14.41 -10.98 -10.02
CA ASP A 55 -13.75 -9.94 -10.82
C ASP A 55 -12.36 -9.53 -10.27
N GLY A 56 -11.84 -10.26 -9.29
CA GLY A 56 -10.55 -9.98 -8.66
C GLY A 56 -10.53 -8.71 -7.81
N THR A 57 -11.70 -8.17 -7.43
CA THR A 57 -11.78 -6.96 -6.63
C THR A 57 -12.26 -7.20 -5.20
N VAL A 58 -11.91 -6.28 -4.31
CA VAL A 58 -12.59 -6.08 -3.03
C VAL A 58 -13.05 -4.64 -2.89
N HIS A 59 -14.17 -4.49 -2.20
CA HIS A 59 -14.79 -3.21 -1.89
C HIS A 59 -15.04 -3.10 -0.40
N LEU A 60 -14.72 -1.95 0.18
CA LEU A 60 -15.08 -1.62 1.56
C LEU A 60 -15.33 -0.12 1.66
N THR A 61 -16.22 0.29 2.54
CA THR A 61 -16.47 1.71 2.83
C THR A 61 -16.28 1.95 4.32
N GLN A 62 -15.36 2.85 4.66
CA GLN A 62 -15.06 3.16 6.06
C GLN A 62 -14.83 4.66 6.29
N PRO A 63 -15.18 5.17 7.48
CA PRO A 63 -14.84 6.54 7.86
C PRO A 63 -13.33 6.66 8.10
N VAL A 64 -12.68 7.63 7.46
CA VAL A 64 -11.24 7.89 7.60
C VAL A 64 -10.96 9.39 7.75
N VAL A 65 -9.90 9.74 8.47
CA VAL A 65 -9.39 11.11 8.51
C VAL A 65 -8.33 11.26 7.41
N LEU A 66 -8.57 12.16 6.46
CA LEU A 66 -7.57 12.52 5.46
C LEU A 66 -6.63 13.59 6.02
N ALA A 67 -5.39 13.22 6.28
CA ALA A 67 -4.38 14.13 6.79
C ALA A 67 -4.13 15.26 5.79
N SER A 68 -3.98 16.48 6.31
CA SER A 68 -3.82 17.68 5.48
C SER A 68 -2.42 18.22 5.66
N LEU A 69 -1.58 18.02 4.65
CA LEU A 69 -0.15 18.27 4.77
C LEU A 69 0.32 19.22 3.68
N ARG A 70 1.26 20.12 4.02
CA ARG A 70 1.99 20.90 3.01
C ARG A 70 3.19 20.09 2.54
N ARG A 71 3.14 19.60 1.30
CA ARG A 71 4.14 18.72 0.70
C ARG A 71 4.81 19.43 -0.48
N GLN A 72 6.10 19.22 -0.64
CA GLN A 72 6.81 19.72 -1.82
C GLN A 72 6.50 18.79 -2.99
N VAL A 73 5.79 19.29 -4.00
CA VAL A 73 5.42 18.52 -5.18
C VAL A 73 6.37 18.92 -6.31
N ALA A 74 7.48 18.20 -6.43
CA ALA A 74 8.41 18.43 -7.54
C ALA A 74 8.07 17.50 -8.70
N THR A 75 7.80 18.08 -9.87
CA THR A 75 7.53 17.33 -11.10
C THR A 75 8.80 16.86 -11.82
N ASN A 76 9.97 17.42 -11.48
CA ASN A 76 11.30 16.99 -11.95
C ASN A 76 12.44 17.64 -11.11
N PHE A 77 13.71 17.30 -11.40
CA PHE A 77 14.89 17.75 -10.65
C PHE A 77 15.05 19.29 -10.64
N ILE A 78 14.86 19.96 -11.78
CA ILE A 78 14.94 21.43 -11.85
C ILE A 78 13.76 22.08 -11.11
N ALA A 79 12.57 21.49 -11.19
CA ALA A 79 11.41 21.95 -10.44
C ALA A 79 11.60 21.80 -8.92
N ARG A 80 12.47 20.93 -8.39
CA ARG A 80 12.73 20.87 -6.93
C ARG A 80 13.24 22.20 -6.37
N LEU A 81 14.01 22.96 -7.13
CA LEU A 81 14.62 24.22 -6.66
C LEU A 81 13.59 25.36 -6.56
N THR A 82 12.49 25.28 -7.31
CA THR A 82 11.43 26.29 -7.36
C THR A 82 10.05 25.76 -6.92
N ALA A 83 9.96 24.48 -6.56
CA ALA A 83 8.70 23.82 -6.22
C ALA A 83 8.07 24.47 -4.98
N SER A 84 6.92 25.10 -5.21
CA SER A 84 6.05 25.55 -4.13
C SER A 84 5.56 24.35 -3.32
N ARG A 85 5.42 24.54 -2.01
CA ARG A 85 4.74 23.56 -1.14
C ARG A 85 3.25 23.67 -1.39
N GLU A 86 2.66 22.60 -1.89
CA GLU A 86 1.22 22.50 -2.08
C GLU A 86 0.58 21.76 -0.89
N THR A 87 -0.64 22.14 -0.53
CA THR A 87 -1.44 21.36 0.41
C THR A 87 -1.96 20.10 -0.28
N THR A 88 -1.81 18.94 0.35
CA THR A 88 -2.37 17.66 -0.09
C THR A 88 -3.33 17.11 0.96
N ARG A 89 -4.32 16.33 0.50
CA ARG A 89 -5.08 15.39 1.33
C ARG A 89 -4.41 14.03 1.23
N GLN A 90 -4.18 13.39 2.35
CA GLN A 90 -3.37 12.18 2.42
C GLN A 90 -4.10 11.06 3.15
N VAL A 91 -3.96 9.85 2.64
CA VAL A 91 -4.35 8.62 3.33
C VAL A 91 -3.21 7.61 3.27
N GLN A 92 -2.97 6.92 4.38
CA GLN A 92 -2.12 5.73 4.42
C GLN A 92 -3.00 4.50 4.24
N VAL A 93 -2.51 3.58 3.41
CA VAL A 93 -3.19 2.34 3.08
C VAL A 93 -2.19 1.20 3.26
N GLY A 94 -2.53 0.27 4.14
CA GLY A 94 -1.81 -0.97 4.34
C GLY A 94 -2.61 -2.13 3.76
N VAL A 95 -1.92 -3.07 3.12
CA VAL A 95 -2.52 -4.33 2.65
C VAL A 95 -1.67 -5.46 3.16
N VAL A 96 -2.31 -6.40 3.87
CA VAL A 96 -1.69 -7.64 4.32
C VAL A 96 -2.15 -8.77 3.41
N MET A 97 -1.19 -9.50 2.84
CA MET A 97 -1.46 -10.73 2.09
C MET A 97 -0.46 -11.81 2.44
N GLU A 98 -0.85 -13.06 2.24
CA GLU A 98 0.06 -14.19 2.37
C GLU A 98 0.91 -14.36 1.11
N TYR A 99 2.20 -14.63 1.31
CA TYR A 99 3.12 -15.05 0.26
C TYR A 99 4.23 -15.92 0.85
N ALA A 100 4.50 -17.04 0.18
CA ALA A 100 5.46 -18.06 0.62
C ALA A 100 5.21 -18.52 2.07
N GLY A 101 3.93 -18.74 2.44
CA GLY A 101 3.53 -19.21 3.76
C GLY A 101 3.64 -18.17 4.89
N ARG A 102 3.79 -16.88 4.55
CA ARG A 102 3.95 -15.80 5.53
C ARG A 102 3.13 -14.58 5.14
N SER A 103 2.55 -13.89 6.12
CA SER A 103 1.88 -12.61 5.91
C SER A 103 2.88 -11.46 5.78
N TRP A 104 2.62 -10.58 4.82
CA TRP A 104 3.42 -9.38 4.56
C TRP A 104 2.51 -8.17 4.51
N LEU A 105 2.92 -7.08 5.17
CA LEU A 105 2.22 -5.80 5.12
C LEU A 105 2.93 -4.88 4.12
N SER A 106 2.26 -4.55 3.02
CA SER A 106 2.70 -3.47 2.13
C SER A 106 1.92 -2.21 2.43
N ALA A 107 2.62 -1.11 2.65
CA ALA A 107 2.05 0.17 3.00
C ALA A 107 2.43 1.23 1.97
N ILE A 108 1.44 1.98 1.51
CA ILE A 108 1.63 3.16 0.67
C ILE A 108 0.96 4.37 1.30
N THR A 109 1.37 5.53 0.83
CA THR A 109 0.72 6.79 1.13
C THR A 109 0.28 7.42 -0.18
N VAL A 110 -1.01 7.73 -0.26
CA VAL A 110 -1.61 8.35 -1.44
C VAL A 110 -1.94 9.79 -1.09
N ASP A 111 -1.36 10.71 -1.85
CA ASP A 111 -1.58 12.14 -1.74
C ASP A 111 -2.51 12.60 -2.87
N ARG A 112 -3.55 13.37 -2.55
CA ARG A 112 -4.37 14.11 -3.52
C ARG A 112 -4.05 15.60 -3.39
N ARG A 113 -3.56 16.19 -4.47
CA ARG A 113 -3.40 17.66 -4.58
C ARG A 113 -4.75 18.36 -4.53
N ILE A 114 -4.77 19.56 -3.96
CA ILE A 114 -5.95 20.44 -4.04
C ILE A 114 -6.14 20.91 -5.49
N SER A 115 -5.05 21.13 -6.24
CA SER A 115 -5.12 21.46 -7.67
C SER A 115 -5.58 20.29 -8.54
N GLY A 116 -5.75 19.08 -7.98
CA GLY A 116 -6.13 17.87 -8.69
C GLY A 116 -4.97 16.93 -9.04
N GLY A 117 -5.31 15.67 -9.31
CA GLY A 117 -4.38 14.57 -9.51
C GLY A 117 -3.89 13.94 -8.21
N SER A 118 -3.81 12.60 -8.21
CA SER A 118 -3.24 11.82 -7.11
C SER A 118 -1.77 11.52 -7.38
N LEU A 119 -0.98 11.45 -6.32
CA LEU A 119 0.45 11.28 -6.34
C LEU A 119 0.86 10.27 -5.26
N ARG A 120 1.97 9.58 -5.51
CA ARG A 120 2.69 8.80 -4.50
C ARG A 120 4.03 9.48 -4.26
N LEU A 121 4.06 10.34 -3.25
CA LEU A 121 5.26 11.09 -2.89
C LEU A 121 6.21 10.27 -2.01
N ASP A 122 5.67 9.33 -1.23
CA ASP A 122 6.45 8.40 -0.42
C ASP A 122 6.59 7.04 -1.13
N PRO A 123 7.75 6.37 -1.01
CA PRO A 123 7.92 5.03 -1.55
C PRO A 123 7.02 4.02 -0.83
N MET A 124 6.69 2.92 -1.50
CA MET A 124 6.05 1.79 -0.83
C MET A 124 7.00 1.21 0.22
N ARG A 125 6.46 0.92 1.40
CA ARG A 125 7.16 0.19 2.46
C ARG A 125 6.59 -1.20 2.60
N VAL A 126 7.44 -2.15 2.94
CA VAL A 126 7.05 -3.56 3.13
C VAL A 126 7.56 -4.00 4.49
N TYR A 127 6.70 -4.62 5.27
CA TYR A 127 7.00 -5.10 6.61
C TYR A 127 6.72 -6.59 6.70
N GLY A 128 7.70 -7.31 7.23
CA GLY A 128 7.48 -8.66 7.73
C GLY A 128 6.91 -8.64 9.15
N ARG A 129 6.45 -9.80 9.59
CA ARG A 129 6.00 -10.02 10.96
C ARG A 129 7.21 -10.23 11.90
N ALA A 130 7.30 -9.41 12.94
CA ALA A 130 8.26 -9.52 14.03
C ALA A 130 7.85 -10.60 15.03
N SER A 131 8.70 -10.87 16.02
CA SER A 131 8.48 -11.91 17.04
C SER A 131 7.27 -11.65 17.95
N ASP A 132 6.91 -10.38 18.16
CA ASP A 132 5.71 -9.95 18.90
C ASP A 132 4.42 -10.05 18.05
N GLY A 133 4.54 -10.51 16.80
CA GLY A 133 3.45 -10.64 15.87
C GLY A 133 3.08 -9.35 15.13
N ARG A 134 3.71 -8.21 15.43
CA ARG A 134 3.47 -6.94 14.73
C ARG A 134 4.22 -6.87 13.42
N PHE A 135 3.75 -6.03 12.50
CA PHE A 135 4.40 -5.80 11.22
C PHE A 135 5.42 -4.66 11.30
N THR A 136 6.49 -4.87 12.06
CA THR A 136 7.53 -3.86 12.33
C THR A 136 8.88 -4.18 11.70
N ASP A 137 9.08 -5.40 11.18
CA ASP A 137 10.31 -5.79 10.48
C ASP A 137 10.34 -5.16 9.08
N ASP A 138 10.84 -3.93 8.96
CA ASP A 138 11.02 -3.23 7.68
C ASP A 138 11.90 -4.04 6.71
N VAL A 139 11.45 -4.16 5.46
CA VAL A 139 12.16 -4.84 4.39
C VAL A 139 12.69 -3.78 3.44
N PRO A 140 14.01 -3.52 3.41
CA PRO A 140 14.55 -2.48 2.57
C PRO A 140 14.46 -2.86 1.09
N LEU A 141 14.13 -1.87 0.26
CA LEU A 141 14.27 -1.94 -1.19
C LEU A 141 15.75 -1.75 -1.54
N THR A 142 16.39 -2.77 -2.12
CA THR A 142 17.79 -2.75 -2.58
C THR A 142 17.83 -3.18 -4.04
N ASP A 143 18.52 -2.44 -4.91
CA ASP A 143 18.67 -2.79 -6.34
C ASP A 143 17.35 -3.01 -7.12
N GLY A 144 16.27 -2.36 -6.70
CA GLY A 144 14.96 -2.46 -7.36
C GLY A 144 14.09 -3.63 -6.88
N SER A 145 14.56 -4.43 -5.92
CA SER A 145 13.79 -5.50 -5.26
C SER A 145 13.85 -5.37 -3.73
N TRP A 146 12.81 -5.80 -3.02
CA TRP A 146 12.88 -5.84 -1.56
C TRP A 146 13.61 -7.13 -1.18
N HIS A 147 14.55 -7.09 -0.25
CA HIS A 147 15.29 -8.30 0.14
C HIS A 147 15.16 -8.55 1.64
N LYS A 148 14.84 -9.79 2.03
CA LYS A 148 14.94 -10.22 3.43
C LYS A 148 15.77 -11.48 3.54
N ARG A 149 16.64 -11.51 4.55
CA ARG A 149 17.32 -12.73 4.97
C ARG A 149 16.33 -13.62 5.73
N LEU A 150 16.08 -14.80 5.19
CA LEU A 150 15.24 -15.81 5.84
C LEU A 150 15.99 -16.43 7.04
N PRO A 151 15.29 -17.02 8.02
CA PRO A 151 15.93 -17.73 9.14
C PRO A 151 16.91 -18.83 8.70
N SER A 152 16.72 -19.39 7.49
CA SER A 152 17.64 -20.33 6.84
C SER A 152 18.95 -19.71 6.35
N GLY A 153 19.16 -18.40 6.52
CA GLY A 153 20.33 -17.67 6.07
C GLY A 153 20.28 -17.23 4.60
N LYS A 154 19.33 -17.73 3.80
CA LYS A 154 19.11 -17.38 2.39
C LYS A 154 18.57 -15.95 2.25
N ILE A 155 19.04 -15.22 1.23
CA ILE A 155 18.47 -13.93 0.82
C ILE A 155 17.39 -14.21 -0.22
N ALA A 156 16.16 -13.78 0.04
CA ALA A 156 15.07 -13.86 -0.93
C ALA A 156 14.70 -12.46 -1.40
N SER A 157 14.57 -12.29 -2.72
CA SER A 157 13.80 -11.18 -3.30
C SER A 157 12.34 -11.32 -2.88
N LEU A 158 11.77 -10.24 -2.38
CA LEU A 158 10.43 -10.05 -1.86
C LEU A 158 9.89 -8.75 -2.51
N PRO A 159 8.58 -8.57 -2.73
CA PRO A 159 7.47 -9.01 -1.90
C PRO A 159 6.53 -9.95 -2.68
N GLY A 160 5.49 -10.46 -2.01
CA GLY A 160 4.44 -11.22 -2.68
C GLY A 160 3.55 -10.40 -3.63
N PHE A 161 3.68 -9.08 -3.63
CA PHE A 161 2.87 -8.17 -4.43
C PHE A 161 3.44 -6.74 -4.48
N VAL A 162 3.03 -5.96 -5.48
CA VAL A 162 3.37 -4.55 -5.67
C VAL A 162 2.12 -3.73 -5.95
N VAL A 163 2.02 -2.53 -5.35
CA VAL A 163 0.98 -1.57 -5.74
C VAL A 163 1.40 -0.88 -7.03
N THR A 164 0.72 -1.19 -8.13
CA THR A 164 1.01 -0.67 -9.47
C THR A 164 0.28 0.64 -9.75
N GLN A 165 -0.92 0.81 -9.20
CA GLN A 165 -1.74 2.00 -9.36
C GLN A 165 -2.44 2.35 -8.05
N ALA A 166 -2.55 3.65 -7.76
CA ALA A 166 -3.35 4.15 -6.65
C ALA A 166 -3.86 5.55 -6.97
N ALA A 167 -5.15 5.78 -6.82
CA ALA A 167 -5.81 7.06 -7.06
C ALA A 167 -6.78 7.36 -5.93
N LEU A 168 -6.66 8.57 -5.38
CA LEU A 168 -7.55 9.12 -4.35
C LEU A 168 -8.26 10.33 -4.95
N ASP A 169 -9.57 10.21 -5.11
CA ASP A 169 -10.41 11.22 -5.73
C ASP A 169 -11.62 11.54 -4.83
N PRO A 170 -12.04 12.81 -4.71
CA PRO A 170 -13.34 13.10 -4.12
C PRO A 170 -14.44 12.53 -5.00
N GLU A 171 -15.52 12.03 -4.38
CA GLU A 171 -16.72 11.68 -5.12
C GLU A 171 -17.39 13.01 -5.56
N SER A 172 -17.52 13.19 -6.89
CA SER A 172 -17.86 14.44 -7.59
C SER A 172 -19.00 15.28 -6.97
N PRO A 173 -19.01 16.58 -7.25
CA PRO A 173 -18.62 17.58 -6.26
C PRO A 173 -19.55 17.50 -5.04
N ALA A 174 -19.25 16.64 -4.07
CA ALA A 174 -19.92 16.72 -2.78
C ALA A 174 -19.64 18.12 -2.19
N ALA A 175 -20.68 18.92 -1.95
CA ALA A 175 -20.59 20.29 -1.45
C ALA A 175 -19.68 20.45 -0.22
N ASP A 176 -19.47 19.35 0.52
CA ASP A 176 -18.71 19.30 1.76
C ASP A 176 -17.44 18.43 1.72
N ASN A 177 -17.04 17.88 0.55
CA ASN A 177 -15.97 16.86 0.43
C ASN A 177 -16.15 15.67 1.40
N ALA A 178 -17.39 15.29 1.69
CA ALA A 178 -17.72 14.27 2.70
C ALA A 178 -17.48 12.83 2.23
N ALA A 179 -17.38 12.60 0.91
CA ALA A 179 -17.21 11.29 0.31
C ALA A 179 -16.02 11.27 -0.65
N TRP A 180 -15.22 10.22 -0.54
CA TRP A 180 -13.97 10.03 -1.28
C TRP A 180 -13.91 8.61 -1.80
N ARG A 181 -13.20 8.42 -2.91
CA ARG A 181 -12.91 7.11 -3.50
C ARG A 181 -11.42 6.89 -3.61
N LEU A 182 -10.97 5.75 -3.11
CA LEU A 182 -9.64 5.20 -3.31
C LEU A 182 -9.74 4.01 -4.27
N ARG A 183 -9.09 4.10 -5.43
CA ARG A 183 -8.88 2.96 -6.33
C ARG A 183 -7.43 2.54 -6.25
N MET A 184 -7.19 1.25 -6.02
CA MET A 184 -5.84 0.70 -5.96
C MET A 184 -5.75 -0.59 -6.77
N THR A 185 -4.63 -0.78 -7.46
CA THR A 185 -4.32 -2.02 -8.16
C THR A 185 -3.05 -2.62 -7.57
N ILE A 186 -3.15 -3.88 -7.19
CA ILE A 186 -2.08 -4.67 -6.61
C ILE A 186 -1.79 -5.81 -7.57
N GLN A 187 -0.52 -6.03 -7.89
CA GLN A 187 -0.08 -7.16 -8.70
C GLN A 187 0.75 -8.10 -7.83
N GLN A 188 0.36 -9.36 -7.74
CA GLN A 188 1.15 -10.41 -7.11
C GLN A 188 2.48 -10.59 -7.86
N TRP A 189 3.54 -10.87 -7.12
CA TRP A 189 4.81 -11.28 -7.73
C TRP A 189 4.81 -12.78 -7.96
N GLU A 190 5.58 -13.22 -8.96
CA GLU A 190 5.79 -14.65 -9.18
C GLU A 190 6.26 -15.29 -7.87
N PRO A 191 5.67 -16.43 -7.46
CA PRO A 191 6.30 -17.26 -6.45
C PRO A 191 7.69 -17.60 -6.97
N HIS A 192 8.75 -17.21 -6.28
CA HIS A 192 10.05 -17.82 -6.53
C HIS A 192 9.90 -19.30 -6.22
N VAL A 193 9.72 -20.11 -7.26
CA VAL A 193 10.04 -21.54 -7.19
C VAL A 193 11.49 -21.55 -6.77
N ALA A 194 11.75 -21.95 -5.51
CA ALA A 194 13.10 -22.18 -5.06
C ALA A 194 13.73 -23.10 -6.09
N ALA A 195 14.73 -22.59 -6.82
CA ALA A 195 15.42 -23.37 -7.83
C ALA A 195 15.77 -24.72 -7.22
N THR A 196 15.14 -25.79 -7.72
CA THR A 196 15.57 -27.14 -7.45
C THR A 196 17.06 -27.17 -7.80
N PRO A 197 17.96 -27.58 -6.90
CA PRO A 197 19.36 -27.68 -7.26
C PRO A 197 19.46 -28.63 -8.45
N VAL A 198 19.78 -28.08 -9.62
CA VAL A 198 20.07 -28.83 -10.81
C VAL A 198 21.40 -29.53 -10.57
N GLY A 199 21.34 -30.86 -10.46
CA GLY A 199 22.49 -31.73 -10.68
C GLY A 199 23.50 -31.77 -9.54
N ALA A 200 23.29 -32.67 -8.58
CA ALA A 200 24.39 -33.55 -8.21
C ALA A 200 24.46 -34.63 -9.30
N LEU A 201 25.23 -34.37 -10.35
CA LEU A 201 25.71 -35.42 -11.23
C LEU A 201 27.10 -35.83 -10.73
N THR A 202 27.19 -37.13 -10.45
CA THR A 202 28.36 -38.00 -10.17
C THR A 202 29.18 -37.71 -8.92
#